data_AF-A0A8J3C748-F1
#
_entry.id   AF-A0A8J3C748-F1
#
_cell.length_a   1.000
_cell.length_b   1.000
_cell.length_c   1.000
_cell.angle_alpha   90.00
_cell.angle_beta   90.00
_cell.angle_gamma   90.00
#
_symmetry.space_group_name_H-M   'P 1'
#
loop_
_entity.id
_entity.type
_entity.pdbx_description
1 polymer ?
#
loop_
_entity_poly.entity_id
_entity_poly.type
_entity_poly.pdbx_seq_one_letter_code
_entity_poly.pdbx_strand_id
1 'polypeptide(L)'
;MAPWWRLSPRQLDQVWESLELTGYPFPFEVRNHGETLEERLAIRTQVAAELSTMGLLRDGQLDPGLEDALRAIARPMLWFDSVWLPDNETESPFRLISVPQQHGTLLALQFPGEAAHYGGPLHIEHLPRVDPVRALIERLPAGRPGDRPAVAVPVEPALARSSRTSADFSVLSEIHTTDHASRDRRAFDELMSLPRTRGGQIAANTRDRAGRHHRSPVVRWFDVDPDQRYMITTRTELHGVEWVSVAPADPNALHSHIDGLLRSVPGQGN
;
A
#
# COMPACT_ATOMS: atom_id res chain seq x y z
N MET A 1 1.96 6.97 -25.96
CA MET A 1 2.42 6.40 -24.67
C MET A 1 1.59 7.03 -23.58
N ALA A 2 1.23 6.30 -22.52
CA ALA A 2 0.53 6.90 -21.40
C ALA A 2 1.49 7.83 -20.63
N PRO A 3 1.01 8.96 -20.09
CA PRO A 3 1.86 9.88 -19.36
C PRO A 3 2.34 9.27 -18.05
N TRP A 4 3.57 9.60 -17.67
CA TRP A 4 4.19 9.23 -16.41
C TRP A 4 5.09 10.36 -15.93
N TRP A 5 5.27 10.42 -14.62
CA TRP A 5 6.06 11.44 -13.93
C TRP A 5 6.88 10.80 -12.81
N ARG A 6 8.00 11.42 -12.47
CA ARG A 6 8.82 11.03 -11.33
C ARG A 6 9.27 12.27 -10.58
N LEU A 7 8.99 12.33 -9.28
CA LEU A 7 9.36 13.43 -8.41
C LEU A 7 10.29 12.91 -7.30
N SER A 8 11.37 13.63 -7.02
CA SER A 8 12.14 13.42 -5.79
C SER A 8 11.31 13.83 -4.56
N PRO A 9 11.68 13.41 -3.33
CA PRO A 9 10.95 13.83 -2.12
C PRO A 9 10.85 15.36 -1.99
N ARG A 10 11.92 16.10 -2.30
CA ARG A 10 11.95 17.57 -2.29
C ARG A 10 11.02 18.20 -3.33
N GLN A 11 10.99 17.62 -4.53
CA GLN A 11 10.10 18.07 -5.60
C GLN A 11 8.64 17.81 -5.25
N LEU A 12 8.35 16.62 -4.70
CA LEU A 12 7.02 16.26 -4.24
C LEU A 12 6.54 17.20 -3.15
N ASP A 13 7.36 17.46 -2.12
CA ASP A 13 7.03 18.37 -1.01
C ASP A 13 6.65 19.76 -1.51
N GLN A 14 7.50 20.31 -2.38
CA GLN A 14 7.28 21.63 -2.97
C GLN A 14 6.01 21.70 -3.82
N VAL A 15 5.78 20.69 -4.66
CA VAL A 15 4.60 20.66 -5.54
C VAL A 15 3.33 20.49 -4.69
N TRP A 16 3.36 19.62 -3.68
CA TRP A 16 2.24 19.39 -2.77
C TRP A 16 1.83 20.67 -2.03
N GLU A 17 2.82 21.42 -1.52
CA GLU A 17 2.61 22.73 -0.89
C GLU A 17 2.02 23.73 -1.90
N SER A 18 2.57 23.82 -3.11
CA SER A 18 2.12 24.76 -4.14
C SER A 18 0.68 24.53 -4.62
N LEU A 19 0.22 23.27 -4.57
CA LEU A 19 -1.15 22.87 -4.92
C LEU A 19 -2.13 22.99 -3.74
N GLU A 20 -1.65 23.48 -2.58
CA GLU A 20 -2.38 23.60 -1.31
C GLU A 20 -3.02 22.27 -0.87
N LEU A 21 -2.35 21.15 -1.17
CA LEU A 21 -2.82 19.82 -0.81
C LEU A 21 -2.51 19.55 0.66
N THR A 22 -3.50 19.07 1.41
CA THR A 22 -3.40 18.88 2.86
C THR A 22 -3.14 17.43 3.21
N GLY A 23 -2.00 17.18 3.88
CA GLY A 23 -1.58 15.85 4.31
C GLY A 23 -1.24 14.93 3.14
N TYR A 24 -0.23 14.09 3.33
CA TYR A 24 0.04 13.01 2.39
C TYR A 24 -0.98 11.88 2.63
N PRO A 25 -1.63 11.36 1.58
CA PRO A 25 -2.52 10.22 1.74
C PRO A 25 -1.68 9.01 2.17
N PHE A 26 -2.18 8.25 3.14
CA PHE A 26 -1.58 6.96 3.48
C PHE A 26 -1.52 6.07 2.21
N PRO A 27 -0.38 5.44 1.90
CA PRO A 27 0.77 5.23 2.80
C PRO A 27 1.98 6.15 2.56
N PHE A 28 1.87 7.20 1.75
CA PHE A 28 3.03 8.02 1.40
C PHE A 28 3.60 8.78 2.59
N GLU A 29 4.93 8.79 2.66
CA GLU A 29 5.68 9.51 3.69
C GLU A 29 6.76 10.36 3.02
N VAL A 30 6.68 11.66 3.20
CA VAL A 30 7.60 12.63 2.63
C VAL A 30 8.22 13.40 3.78
N ARG A 31 9.55 13.52 3.76
CA ARG A 31 10.26 14.33 4.74
C ARG A 31 10.05 15.80 4.41
N ASN A 32 9.61 16.60 5.38
CA ASN A 32 9.61 18.05 5.26
C ASN A 32 11.06 18.55 5.19
N HIS A 33 11.36 19.40 4.20
CA HIS A 33 12.72 19.94 4.01
C HIS A 33 12.81 21.42 4.44
N GLY A 34 13.92 21.77 5.11
CA GLY A 34 14.26 23.15 5.52
C GLY A 34 13.83 23.49 6.95
N GLU A 35 14.83 23.69 7.83
CA GLU A 35 14.63 24.06 9.23
C GLU A 35 14.45 25.58 9.37
N THR A 36 15.04 26.36 8.46
CA THR A 36 14.95 27.83 8.45
C THR A 36 14.20 28.39 7.24
N LEU A 37 13.74 29.64 7.33
CA LEU A 37 13.06 30.33 6.24
C LEU A 37 13.98 30.53 5.01
N GLU A 38 15.26 30.83 5.23
CA GLU A 38 16.25 31.01 4.17
C GLU A 38 16.53 29.71 3.42
N GLU A 39 16.73 28.60 4.16
CA GLU A 39 16.89 27.26 3.55
C GLU A 39 15.69 26.89 2.71
N ARG A 40 14.47 27.14 3.21
CA ARG A 40 13.23 26.88 2.46
C ARG A 40 13.13 27.71 1.18
N LEU A 41 13.61 28.95 1.17
CA LEU A 41 13.61 29.79 -0.04
C LEU A 41 14.65 29.30 -1.07
N ALA A 42 15.84 28.89 -0.60
CA ALA A 42 16.87 28.32 -1.45
C ALA A 42 16.41 26.99 -2.09
N ILE A 43 15.85 26.09 -1.28
CA ILE A 43 15.27 24.81 -1.75
C ILE A 43 14.16 25.06 -2.77
N ARG A 44 13.25 26.00 -2.49
CA ARG A 44 12.18 26.40 -3.42
C ARG A 44 12.70 26.82 -4.78
N THR A 45 13.69 27.71 -4.78
CA THR A 45 14.28 28.24 -6.01
C THR A 45 14.96 27.13 -6.81
N GLN A 46 15.70 26.25 -6.14
CA GLN A 46 16.36 25.12 -6.77
C GLN A 46 15.35 24.13 -7.37
N VAL A 47 14.33 23.73 -6.60
CA VAL A 47 13.30 22.78 -7.05
C VAL A 47 12.51 23.35 -8.24
N ALA A 48 12.16 24.63 -8.23
CA ALA A 48 11.48 25.26 -9.36
C ALA A 48 12.32 25.23 -10.65
N ALA A 49 13.64 25.45 -10.55
CA ALA A 49 14.55 25.35 -11.68
C ALA A 49 14.68 23.91 -12.20
N GLU A 50 14.75 22.92 -11.31
CA GLU A 50 14.75 21.49 -11.67
C GLU A 50 13.46 21.10 -12.39
N LEU A 51 12.29 21.44 -11.84
CA LEU A 51 10.98 21.16 -12.45
C LEU A 51 10.84 21.83 -13.82
N SER A 52 11.35 23.07 -13.97
CA SER A 52 11.34 23.78 -15.25
C SER A 52 12.23 23.08 -16.28
N THR A 53 13.41 22.60 -15.86
CA THR A 53 14.32 21.83 -16.72
C THR A 53 13.70 20.49 -17.16
N MET A 54 12.91 19.86 -16.28
CA MET A 54 12.14 18.66 -16.59
C MET A 54 10.89 18.94 -17.45
N GLY A 55 10.58 20.21 -17.74
CA GLY A 55 9.36 20.61 -18.46
C GLY A 55 8.07 20.48 -17.64
N LEU A 56 8.17 20.26 -16.33
CA LEU A 56 7.06 20.10 -15.41
C LEU A 56 6.57 21.42 -14.80
N LEU A 57 7.30 22.51 -15.00
CA LEU A 57 6.93 23.85 -14.55
C LEU A 57 7.19 24.84 -15.69
N ARG A 58 6.21 25.68 -16.02
CA ARG A 58 6.34 26.75 -17.01
C ARG A 58 5.55 27.97 -16.55
N ASP A 59 6.20 29.13 -16.49
CA ASP A 59 5.57 30.39 -16.06
C ASP A 59 4.83 30.27 -14.71
N GLY A 60 5.39 29.49 -13.79
CA GLY A 60 4.80 29.21 -12.48
C GLY A 60 3.62 28.23 -12.49
N GLN A 61 3.24 27.69 -13.64
CA GLN A 61 2.19 26.68 -13.79
C GLN A 61 2.82 25.28 -13.88
N LEU A 62 2.30 24.35 -13.08
CA LEU A 62 2.71 22.94 -13.13
C LEU A 62 2.19 22.30 -14.42
N ASP A 63 2.85 21.24 -14.88
CA ASP A 63 2.32 20.36 -15.92
C ASP A 63 0.88 19.95 -15.56
N PRO A 64 -0.13 20.25 -16.42
CA PRO A 64 -1.53 20.02 -16.08
C PRO A 64 -1.84 18.55 -15.79
N GLY A 65 -1.19 17.62 -16.50
CA GLY A 65 -1.39 16.19 -16.28
C GLY A 65 -0.85 15.74 -14.92
N LEU A 66 0.31 16.26 -14.49
CA LEU A 66 0.84 16.02 -13.16
C LEU A 66 -0.05 16.62 -12.08
N GLU A 67 -0.53 17.85 -12.26
CA GLU A 67 -1.45 18.49 -11.32
C GLU A 67 -2.72 17.65 -11.13
N ASP A 68 -3.38 17.26 -12.23
CA ASP A 68 -4.58 16.44 -12.21
C ASP A 68 -4.32 15.10 -11.49
N ALA A 69 -3.19 14.46 -11.77
CA ALA A 69 -2.80 13.20 -11.14
C ALA A 69 -2.59 13.36 -9.62
N LEU A 70 -1.86 14.38 -9.17
CA LEU A 70 -1.62 14.63 -7.75
C LEU A 70 -2.92 14.96 -7.01
N ARG A 71 -3.81 15.75 -7.60
CA ARG A 71 -5.13 16.05 -7.02
C ARG A 71 -5.99 14.79 -6.90
N ALA A 72 -5.98 13.92 -7.91
CA ALA A 72 -6.69 12.64 -7.87
C ALA A 72 -6.15 11.69 -6.78
N ILE A 73 -4.84 11.67 -6.56
CA ILE A 73 -4.16 10.87 -5.52
C ILE A 73 -4.39 11.45 -4.12
N ALA A 74 -4.43 12.77 -3.97
CA ALA A 74 -4.55 13.42 -2.66
C ALA A 74 -5.88 13.10 -1.96
N ARG A 75 -6.98 12.99 -2.72
CA ARG A 75 -8.33 12.75 -2.15
C ARG A 75 -9.19 11.79 -2.99
N PRO A 76 -8.77 10.53 -3.21
CA PRO A 76 -9.56 9.56 -3.95
C PRO A 76 -10.87 9.19 -3.23
N MET A 77 -11.89 8.87 -4.02
CA MET A 77 -13.16 8.30 -3.53
C MET A 77 -13.09 6.78 -3.35
N LEU A 78 -12.32 6.10 -4.20
CA LEU A 78 -12.03 4.68 -4.14
C LEU A 78 -10.55 4.53 -4.48
N TRP A 79 -9.81 3.79 -3.67
CA TRP A 79 -8.42 3.47 -3.98
C TRP A 79 -8.00 2.18 -3.28
N PHE A 80 -6.94 1.58 -3.81
CA PHE A 80 -6.25 0.46 -3.20
C PHE A 80 -4.86 0.92 -2.82
N ASP A 81 -4.38 0.49 -1.67
CA ASP A 81 -3.01 0.76 -1.26
C ASP A 81 -2.26 -0.51 -0.90
N SER A 82 -0.94 -0.42 -1.03
CA SER A 82 -0.03 -1.47 -0.58
C SER A 82 1.20 -0.86 0.06
N VAL A 83 1.71 -1.52 1.09
CA VAL A 83 3.01 -1.25 1.71
C VAL A 83 3.76 -2.55 1.79
N TRP A 84 5.01 -2.62 1.33
CA TRP A 84 5.81 -3.83 1.42
C TRP A 84 7.31 -3.56 1.57
N LEU A 85 7.98 -4.49 2.23
CA LEU A 85 9.43 -4.58 2.25
C LEU A 85 9.87 -5.56 1.16
N PRO A 86 10.83 -5.19 0.29
CA PRO A 86 11.28 -6.04 -0.81
C PRO A 86 12.16 -7.20 -0.34
N ASP A 87 12.80 -7.04 0.81
CA ASP A 87 13.73 -7.96 1.46
C ASP A 87 13.81 -7.64 2.98
N ASN A 88 14.64 -8.36 3.72
CA ASN A 88 14.86 -8.15 5.15
C ASN A 88 15.92 -7.07 5.48
N GLU A 89 16.61 -6.53 4.48
CA GLU A 89 17.70 -5.58 4.66
C GLU A 89 17.23 -4.13 4.47
N THR A 90 16.23 -3.93 3.64
CA THR A 90 15.62 -2.65 3.34
C THR A 90 14.73 -2.21 4.49
N GLU A 91 15.04 -1.09 5.14
CA GLU A 91 14.21 -0.55 6.22
C GLU A 91 13.00 0.25 5.71
N SER A 92 13.16 0.98 4.60
CA SER A 92 12.11 1.84 4.04
C SER A 92 11.23 1.05 3.06
N PRO A 93 9.90 0.94 3.27
CA PRO A 93 9.06 0.15 2.39
C PRO A 93 8.77 0.86 1.05
N PHE A 94 8.42 0.06 0.06
CA PHE A 94 7.63 0.54 -1.06
C PHE A 94 6.22 0.88 -0.58
N ARG A 95 5.67 1.97 -1.10
CA ARG A 95 4.33 2.45 -0.78
C ARG A 95 3.60 2.73 -2.07
N LEU A 96 2.37 2.26 -2.19
CA LEU A 96 1.63 2.35 -3.44
C LEU A 96 0.19 2.78 -3.19
N ILE A 97 -0.32 3.64 -4.06
CA ILE A 97 -1.74 3.94 -4.22
C ILE A 97 -2.14 3.65 -5.66
N SER A 98 -3.25 2.95 -5.84
CA SER A 98 -3.88 2.65 -7.12
C SER A 98 -5.31 3.20 -7.13
N VAL A 99 -5.59 4.12 -8.04
CA VAL A 99 -6.87 4.83 -8.14
C VAL A 99 -7.54 4.49 -9.47
N PRO A 100 -8.78 3.94 -9.47
CA PRO A 100 -9.53 3.77 -10.70
C PRO A 100 -9.80 5.12 -11.37
N GLN A 101 -9.62 5.14 -12.68
CA GLN A 101 -9.92 6.25 -13.57
C GLN A 101 -11.00 5.83 -14.58
N GLN A 102 -11.64 6.77 -15.27
CA GLN A 102 -12.69 6.47 -16.26
C GLN A 102 -12.24 5.46 -17.33
N HIS A 103 -10.96 5.49 -17.72
CA HIS A 103 -10.40 4.66 -18.80
C HIS A 103 -9.16 3.84 -18.40
N GLY A 104 -9.03 3.50 -17.12
CA GLY A 104 -7.90 2.71 -16.63
C GLY A 104 -7.59 2.99 -15.16
N THR A 105 -6.31 3.05 -14.84
CA THR A 105 -5.81 3.25 -13.48
C THR A 105 -4.78 4.37 -13.44
N LEU A 106 -4.82 5.17 -12.38
CA LEU A 106 -3.72 6.03 -11.97
C LEU A 106 -2.96 5.33 -10.85
N LEU A 107 -1.68 5.07 -11.07
CA LEU A 107 -0.82 4.38 -10.11
C LEU A 107 0.25 5.34 -9.59
N ALA A 108 0.44 5.36 -8.28
CA ALA A 108 1.48 6.12 -7.63
C ALA A 108 2.30 5.18 -6.75
N LEU A 109 3.59 5.05 -7.05
CA LEU A 109 4.54 4.18 -6.36
C LEU A 109 5.67 5.02 -5.78
N GLN A 110 5.75 5.08 -4.46
CA GLN A 110 6.88 5.64 -3.75
C GLN A 110 7.89 4.54 -3.45
N PHE A 111 9.13 4.77 -3.89
CA PHE A 111 10.25 3.86 -3.66
C PHE A 111 10.77 3.97 -2.21
N PRO A 112 11.52 2.98 -1.72
CA PRO A 112 12.30 3.10 -0.49
C PRO A 112 13.14 4.38 -0.46
N GLY A 113 13.16 5.06 0.68
CA GLY A 113 14.01 6.21 0.94
C GLY A 113 15.06 5.93 2.00
N GLU A 114 15.51 6.99 2.67
CA GLU A 114 16.66 6.95 3.58
C GLU A 114 16.39 6.23 4.91
N ALA A 115 15.12 6.12 5.33
CA ALA A 115 14.75 5.48 6.58
C ALA A 115 13.33 4.89 6.50
N ALA A 116 12.98 4.08 7.51
CA ALA A 116 11.65 3.48 7.66
C ALA A 116 10.51 4.48 7.42
N HIS A 117 10.62 5.70 7.97
CA HIS A 117 9.59 6.74 7.89
C HIS A 117 9.83 7.87 6.85
N TYR A 118 10.82 7.68 5.96
CA TYR A 118 11.16 8.65 4.91
C TYR A 118 11.19 7.94 3.56
N GLY A 119 10.13 8.11 2.78
CA GLY A 119 10.03 7.52 1.45
C GLY A 119 10.93 8.23 0.44
N GLY A 120 11.30 7.49 -0.60
CA GLY A 120 12.11 7.96 -1.71
C GLY A 120 11.28 8.64 -2.80
N PRO A 121 11.79 8.66 -4.05
CA PRO A 121 11.08 9.25 -5.18
C PRO A 121 9.69 8.65 -5.39
N LEU A 122 8.73 9.49 -5.79
CA LEU A 122 7.39 9.09 -6.19
C LEU A 122 7.33 8.97 -7.72
N HIS A 123 6.94 7.80 -8.20
CA HIS A 123 6.59 7.56 -9.60
C HIS A 123 5.08 7.58 -9.74
N ILE A 124 4.56 8.33 -10.72
CA ILE A 124 3.12 8.40 -11.04
C ILE A 124 2.93 8.02 -12.50
N GLU A 125 1.99 7.14 -12.81
CA GLU A 125 1.73 6.73 -14.19
C GLU A 125 0.24 6.47 -14.42
N HIS A 126 -0.22 6.75 -15.64
CA HIS A 126 -1.51 6.29 -16.11
C HIS A 126 -1.36 4.94 -16.82
N LEU A 127 -2.21 3.98 -16.45
CA LEU A 127 -2.27 2.64 -17.01
C LEU A 127 -3.60 2.46 -17.76
N PRO A 128 -3.64 2.63 -19.09
CA PRO A 128 -4.88 2.54 -19.86
C PRO A 128 -5.43 1.12 -19.88
N ARG A 129 -6.74 0.97 -19.65
CA ARG A 129 -7.46 -0.32 -19.67
C ARG A 129 -6.90 -1.38 -18.69
N VAL A 130 -6.18 -0.95 -17.65
CA VAL A 130 -5.71 -1.84 -16.58
C VAL A 130 -6.61 -1.64 -15.37
N ASP A 131 -7.08 -2.76 -14.80
CA ASP A 131 -7.81 -2.81 -13.54
C ASP A 131 -6.92 -2.34 -12.36
N PRO A 132 -7.43 -1.52 -11.41
CA PRO A 132 -6.61 -0.97 -10.34
C PRO A 132 -6.01 -2.01 -9.38
N VAL A 133 -6.70 -3.12 -9.13
CA VAL A 133 -6.18 -4.20 -8.28
C VAL A 133 -5.07 -4.95 -9.01
N ARG A 134 -5.27 -5.26 -10.30
CA ARG A 134 -4.24 -5.84 -11.16
C ARG A 134 -2.99 -4.94 -11.24
N ALA A 135 -3.16 -3.65 -11.49
CA ALA A 135 -2.07 -2.67 -11.55
C ALA A 135 -1.22 -2.67 -10.27
N LEU A 136 -1.88 -2.78 -9.11
CA LEU A 136 -1.20 -2.90 -7.81
C LEU A 136 -0.42 -4.20 -7.69
N ILE A 137 -1.05 -5.35 -7.98
CA ILE A 137 -0.44 -6.68 -7.82
C ILE A 137 0.78 -6.83 -8.74
N GLU A 138 0.72 -6.28 -9.95
CA GLU A 138 1.82 -6.31 -10.92
C GLU A 138 3.05 -5.49 -10.48
N ARG A 139 2.93 -4.63 -9.45
CA ARG A 139 4.07 -3.93 -8.83
C ARG A 139 4.68 -4.65 -7.64
N LEU A 140 4.02 -5.66 -7.10
CA LEU A 140 4.59 -6.47 -6.02
C LEU A 140 5.78 -7.28 -6.56
N PRO A 141 6.76 -7.65 -5.71
CA PRO A 141 7.82 -8.57 -6.09
C PRO A 141 7.24 -9.86 -6.68
N ALA A 142 7.89 -10.43 -7.69
CA ALA A 142 7.44 -11.68 -8.30
C ALA A 142 7.62 -12.84 -7.30
N GLY A 143 6.54 -13.59 -7.02
CA GLY A 143 6.56 -14.76 -6.16
C GLY A 143 5.64 -15.85 -6.71
N ARG A 144 6.03 -17.12 -6.51
CA ARG A 144 5.17 -18.26 -6.86
C ARG A 144 4.26 -18.60 -5.68
N PRO A 145 3.06 -19.16 -5.88
CA PRO A 145 2.26 -19.62 -4.75
C PRO A 145 3.05 -20.65 -3.93
N GLY A 146 2.88 -20.61 -2.61
CA GLY A 146 3.49 -21.57 -1.70
C GLY A 146 3.02 -23.02 -1.93
N ASP A 147 3.86 -23.97 -1.50
CA ASP A 147 3.65 -25.40 -1.66
C ASP A 147 2.85 -26.06 -0.51
N ARG A 148 2.70 -25.38 0.63
CA ARG A 148 1.94 -25.89 1.79
C ARG A 148 0.44 -25.64 1.63
N PRO A 149 -0.42 -26.57 2.07
CA PRO A 149 -1.86 -26.40 1.99
C PRO A 149 -2.34 -25.21 2.84
N ALA A 150 -3.50 -24.67 2.46
CA ALA A 150 -4.16 -23.64 3.26
C ALA A 150 -4.50 -24.18 4.66
N VAL A 151 -4.32 -23.33 5.67
CA VAL A 151 -4.53 -23.65 7.07
C VAL A 151 -5.29 -22.50 7.75
N ALA A 152 -6.23 -22.84 8.62
CA ALA A 152 -7.04 -21.86 9.35
C ALA A 152 -7.10 -22.23 10.83
N VAL A 153 -6.94 -21.24 11.69
CA VAL A 153 -6.92 -21.41 13.14
C VAL A 153 -7.72 -20.29 13.82
N PRO A 154 -8.42 -20.60 14.93
CA PRO A 154 -9.09 -19.58 15.73
C PRO A 154 -8.07 -18.75 16.51
N VAL A 155 -8.31 -17.44 16.59
CA VAL A 155 -7.51 -16.47 17.35
C VAL A 155 -8.39 -15.70 18.34
N GLU A 156 -7.77 -15.23 19.41
CA GLU A 156 -8.44 -14.40 20.40
C GLU A 156 -8.80 -13.01 19.80
N PRO A 157 -10.04 -12.49 19.99
CA PRO A 157 -10.51 -11.28 19.30
C PRO A 157 -9.67 -10.01 19.54
N ALA A 158 -8.99 -9.91 20.69
CA ALA A 158 -8.15 -8.75 21.01
C ALA A 158 -6.87 -8.70 20.17
N LEU A 159 -6.26 -9.85 19.91
CA LEU A 159 -5.00 -10.01 19.16
C LEU A 159 -5.19 -9.85 17.65
N ALA A 160 -6.37 -10.20 17.17
CA ALA A 160 -6.69 -10.09 15.76
C ALA A 160 -7.10 -8.65 15.38
N ARG A 161 -7.53 -7.82 16.34
CA ARG A 161 -7.76 -6.38 16.13
C ARG A 161 -6.48 -5.55 16.06
N SER A 162 -5.43 -5.90 16.81
CA SER A 162 -4.11 -5.24 16.70
C SER A 162 -3.47 -5.53 15.35
N SER A 163 -3.63 -6.77 14.84
CA SER A 163 -3.17 -7.12 13.50
C SER A 163 -3.90 -6.29 12.44
N ARG A 164 -5.23 -6.09 12.47
CA ARG A 164 -5.98 -5.33 11.44
C ARG A 164 -5.54 -3.87 11.22
N THR A 165 -4.96 -3.21 12.21
CA THR A 165 -4.74 -1.74 12.18
C THR A 165 -3.28 -1.36 11.99
N SER A 166 -2.34 -2.26 12.29
CA SER A 166 -0.92 -1.94 12.26
C SER A 166 -0.34 -2.07 10.85
N ALA A 167 0.35 -1.01 10.40
CA ALA A 167 1.23 -1.03 9.23
C ALA A 167 2.61 -1.64 9.54
N ASP A 168 2.82 -2.07 10.78
CA ASP A 168 4.06 -2.64 11.25
C ASP A 168 4.15 -4.13 10.84
N PHE A 169 5.16 -4.42 10.03
CA PHE A 169 5.47 -5.77 9.53
C PHE A 169 5.76 -6.77 10.65
N SER A 170 6.17 -6.28 11.83
CA SER A 170 6.50 -7.10 13.00
C SER A 170 5.27 -7.74 13.67
N VAL A 171 4.08 -7.14 13.60
CA VAL A 171 2.88 -7.63 14.31
C VAL A 171 2.40 -8.99 13.77
N LEU A 172 2.82 -9.37 12.57
CA LEU A 172 2.55 -10.70 12.02
C LEU A 172 3.25 -11.85 12.75
N SER A 173 4.31 -11.61 13.54
CA SER A 173 4.92 -12.64 14.39
C SER A 173 4.22 -12.83 15.74
N GLU A 174 3.27 -11.96 16.09
CA GLU A 174 2.59 -11.93 17.39
C GLU A 174 1.18 -12.56 17.35
N ILE A 175 0.81 -13.25 16.26
CA ILE A 175 -0.49 -13.93 16.19
C ILE A 175 -0.47 -15.14 17.14
N HIS A 176 -0.91 -14.93 18.37
CA HIS A 176 -1.10 -15.98 19.37
C HIS A 176 -2.52 -16.57 19.28
N THR A 177 -2.60 -17.89 19.16
CA THR A 177 -3.81 -18.69 18.92
C THR A 177 -4.17 -19.52 20.15
N THR A 178 -5.46 -19.76 20.39
CA THR A 178 -5.99 -20.26 21.69
C THR A 178 -6.16 -21.77 21.78
N ASP A 179 -6.07 -22.51 20.67
CA ASP A 179 -6.21 -23.97 20.64
C ASP A 179 -4.90 -24.64 20.22
N HIS A 180 -4.34 -25.47 21.11
CA HIS A 180 -2.98 -26.02 20.99
C HIS A 180 -2.91 -27.44 20.40
N ALA A 181 -4.04 -28.12 20.14
CA ALA A 181 -4.03 -29.57 19.87
C ALA A 181 -4.27 -29.99 18.41
N SER A 182 -4.77 -29.11 17.54
CA SER A 182 -5.17 -29.49 16.18
C SER A 182 -3.97 -29.67 15.23
N ARG A 183 -4.15 -30.51 14.20
CA ARG A 183 -3.18 -30.66 13.08
C ARG A 183 -2.96 -29.32 12.37
N ASP A 184 -4.04 -28.57 12.19
CA ASP A 184 -4.03 -27.27 11.55
C ASP A 184 -3.25 -26.25 12.38
N ARG A 185 -3.34 -26.31 13.71
CA ARG A 185 -2.50 -25.48 14.59
C ARG A 185 -1.01 -25.71 14.37
N ARG A 186 -0.58 -26.97 14.37
CA ARG A 186 0.83 -27.31 14.14
C ARG A 186 1.32 -26.84 12.77
N ALA A 187 0.52 -27.08 11.72
CA ALA A 187 0.85 -26.61 10.37
C ALA A 187 0.90 -25.08 10.26
N PHE A 188 0.02 -24.37 10.97
CA PHE A 188 0.04 -22.91 11.07
C PHE A 188 1.30 -22.42 11.77
N ASP A 189 1.63 -22.96 12.94
CA ASP A 189 2.81 -22.55 13.71
C ASP A 189 4.10 -22.83 12.93
N GLU A 190 4.21 -24.00 12.28
CA GLU A 190 5.36 -24.36 11.43
C GLU A 190 5.51 -23.46 10.19
N LEU A 191 4.41 -22.95 9.64
CA LEU A 191 4.43 -22.02 8.51
C LEU A 191 4.80 -20.61 8.98
N MET A 192 4.22 -20.16 10.09
CA MET A 192 4.49 -18.84 10.66
C MET A 192 5.90 -18.71 11.26
N SER A 193 6.54 -19.82 11.63
CA SER A 193 7.93 -19.86 12.09
C SER A 193 8.96 -19.83 10.97
N LEU A 194 8.54 -19.94 9.70
CA LEU A 194 9.49 -19.87 8.58
C LEU A 194 10.10 -18.47 8.48
N PRO A 195 11.41 -18.36 8.22
CA PRO A 195 12.03 -17.08 7.89
C PRO A 195 11.36 -16.48 6.66
N ARG A 196 10.82 -15.27 6.82
CA ARG A 196 10.24 -14.51 5.73
C ARG A 196 11.36 -13.88 4.94
N THR A 197 11.26 -13.86 3.62
CA THR A 197 12.19 -13.14 2.76
C THR A 197 11.70 -11.75 2.42
N ARG A 198 10.37 -11.56 2.41
CA ARG A 198 9.69 -10.30 2.13
C ARG A 198 8.24 -10.37 2.60
N GLY A 199 7.58 -9.23 2.68
CA GLY A 199 6.18 -9.20 3.06
C GLY A 199 5.55 -7.84 2.84
N GLY A 200 4.23 -7.86 2.79
CA GLY A 200 3.42 -6.72 2.39
C GLY A 200 2.02 -6.80 2.96
N GLN A 201 1.33 -5.68 2.81
CA GLN A 201 -0.07 -5.58 3.11
C GLN A 201 -0.79 -4.81 2.03
N ILE A 202 -2.05 -5.16 1.77
CA ILE A 202 -2.89 -4.58 0.73
C ILE A 202 -4.28 -4.31 1.33
N ALA A 203 -4.88 -3.17 1.00
CA ALA A 203 -6.25 -2.87 1.39
C ALA A 203 -7.01 -2.11 0.31
N ALA A 204 -8.33 -2.23 0.36
CA ALA A 204 -9.27 -1.40 -0.37
C ALA A 204 -9.80 -0.29 0.54
N ASN A 205 -10.06 0.87 -0.03
CA ASN A 205 -10.53 2.02 0.73
C ASN A 205 -11.57 2.78 -0.07
N THR A 206 -12.53 3.36 0.65
CA THR A 206 -13.49 4.29 0.09
C THR A 206 -13.59 5.54 0.93
N ARG A 207 -14.05 6.62 0.30
CA ARG A 207 -14.44 7.84 0.97
C ARG A 207 -15.89 8.15 0.65
N ASP A 208 -16.71 8.34 1.68
CA ASP A 208 -18.11 8.72 1.49
C ASP A 208 -18.26 10.21 1.15
N ARG A 209 -19.49 10.64 0.80
CA ARG A 209 -19.79 12.04 0.45
C ARG A 209 -19.54 13.03 1.60
N ALA A 210 -19.54 12.57 2.85
CA ALA A 210 -19.21 13.38 4.02
C ALA A 210 -17.68 13.45 4.26
N GLY A 211 -16.88 12.82 3.40
CA GLY A 211 -15.42 12.78 3.49
C GLY A 211 -14.89 11.71 4.44
N ARG A 212 -15.75 10.88 5.06
CA ARG A 212 -15.33 9.84 5.99
C ARG A 212 -14.64 8.71 5.23
N HIS A 213 -13.49 8.30 5.76
CA HIS A 213 -12.68 7.22 5.22
C HIS A 213 -13.12 5.88 5.80
N HIS A 214 -13.38 4.92 4.92
CA HIS A 214 -13.65 3.52 5.26
C HIS A 214 -12.57 2.65 4.63
N ARG A 215 -11.93 1.79 5.43
CA ARG A 215 -10.86 0.89 5.00
C ARG A 215 -11.31 -0.55 5.18
N SER A 216 -11.06 -1.39 4.18
CA SER A 216 -11.32 -2.82 4.28
C SER A 216 -10.42 -3.48 5.34
N PRO A 217 -10.74 -4.69 5.80
CA PRO A 217 -9.72 -5.55 6.38
C PRO A 217 -8.52 -5.65 5.44
N VAL A 218 -7.33 -5.79 6.03
CA VAL A 218 -6.07 -5.82 5.29
C VAL A 218 -5.76 -7.26 4.88
N VAL A 219 -5.39 -7.45 3.62
CA VAL A 219 -4.75 -8.68 3.13
C VAL A 219 -3.27 -8.57 3.40
N ARG A 220 -2.73 -9.48 4.19
CA ARG A 220 -1.28 -9.56 4.36
C ARG A 220 -0.71 -10.63 3.47
N TRP A 221 0.50 -10.45 3.03
CA TRP A 221 1.24 -11.47 2.30
C TRP A 221 2.68 -11.49 2.76
N PHE A 222 3.29 -12.66 2.64
CA PHE A 222 4.70 -12.85 2.90
C PHE A 222 5.22 -13.94 1.99
N ASP A 223 6.51 -13.86 1.70
CA ASP A 223 7.18 -14.90 0.95
C ASP A 223 8.21 -15.59 1.84
N VAL A 224 8.41 -16.88 1.60
CA VAL A 224 9.44 -17.71 2.23
C VAL A 224 10.35 -18.28 1.15
N ASP A 225 11.57 -18.64 1.51
CA ASP A 225 12.53 -19.15 0.53
C ASP A 225 12.06 -20.46 -0.14
N PRO A 226 12.26 -20.65 -1.46
CA PRO A 226 12.65 -19.64 -2.45
C PRO A 226 11.42 -18.99 -3.09
N ASP A 227 11.11 -17.75 -2.67
CA ASP A 227 10.07 -16.87 -3.21
C ASP A 227 8.64 -17.45 -3.27
N GLN A 228 8.30 -18.28 -2.27
CA GLN A 228 7.00 -18.90 -2.09
C GLN A 228 6.05 -17.99 -1.32
N ARG A 229 5.03 -17.47 -2.00
CA ARG A 229 4.06 -16.52 -1.49
C ARG A 229 2.87 -17.16 -0.81
N TYR A 230 2.57 -16.66 0.38
CA TYR A 230 1.38 -16.93 1.15
C TYR A 230 0.62 -15.64 1.44
N MET A 231 -0.70 -15.70 1.51
CA MET A 231 -1.55 -14.62 2.04
C MET A 231 -2.10 -15.01 3.40
N ILE A 232 -2.21 -14.01 4.28
CA ILE A 232 -2.86 -14.11 5.58
C ILE A 232 -4.13 -13.29 5.51
N THR A 233 -5.25 -13.93 5.83
CA THR A 233 -6.58 -13.35 5.81
C THR A 233 -7.25 -13.58 7.16
N THR A 234 -8.21 -12.73 7.49
CA THR A 234 -8.89 -12.80 8.77
C THR A 234 -10.40 -12.69 8.59
N ARG A 235 -11.15 -13.58 9.24
CA ARG A 235 -12.61 -13.66 9.15
C ARG A 235 -13.22 -13.77 10.53
N THR A 236 -14.25 -12.99 10.81
CA THR A 236 -15.07 -13.14 12.02
C THR A 236 -16.31 -13.98 11.69
N GLU A 237 -16.55 -15.04 12.46
CA GLU A 237 -17.72 -15.91 12.32
C GLU A 237 -18.90 -15.49 13.21
N LEU A 238 -20.05 -16.15 13.05
CA LEU A 238 -21.35 -15.79 13.66
C LEU A 238 -21.40 -15.74 15.20
N HIS A 239 -20.32 -16.09 15.90
CA HIS A 239 -20.22 -16.05 17.36
C HIS A 239 -19.08 -15.14 17.87
N GLY A 240 -18.54 -14.27 17.01
CA GLY A 240 -17.44 -13.37 17.37
C GLY A 240 -16.07 -14.05 17.43
N VAL A 241 -15.99 -15.36 17.18
CA VAL A 241 -14.74 -16.08 17.00
C VAL A 241 -14.08 -15.60 15.72
N GLU A 242 -12.83 -15.17 15.84
CA GLU A 242 -12.03 -14.71 14.72
C GLU A 242 -11.08 -15.80 14.27
N TRP A 243 -11.00 -16.01 12.96
CA TRP A 243 -10.18 -17.01 12.33
C TRP A 243 -9.12 -16.34 11.49
N VAL A 244 -7.87 -16.76 11.66
CA VAL A 244 -6.77 -16.41 10.77
C VAL A 244 -6.52 -17.58 9.85
N SER A 245 -6.45 -17.30 8.56
CA SER A 245 -6.13 -18.29 7.53
C SER A 245 -4.86 -17.89 6.79
N VAL A 246 -3.98 -18.86 6.57
CA VAL A 246 -2.80 -18.73 5.73
C VAL A 246 -2.96 -19.66 4.54
N ALA A 247 -2.82 -19.14 3.33
CA ALA A 247 -2.99 -19.91 2.11
C ALA A 247 -1.94 -19.51 1.06
N PRO A 248 -1.50 -20.44 0.19
CA PRO A 248 -0.74 -20.09 -1.01
C PRO A 248 -1.43 -18.99 -1.81
N ALA A 249 -0.64 -18.04 -2.30
CA ALA A 249 -1.17 -16.90 -3.02
C ALA A 249 -0.42 -16.67 -4.32
N ASP A 250 -1.11 -16.93 -5.43
CA ASP A 250 -0.71 -16.43 -6.75
C ASP A 250 -1.36 -15.05 -7.02
N PRO A 251 -1.00 -14.36 -8.11
CA PRO A 251 -1.60 -13.07 -8.45
C PRO A 251 -3.13 -13.09 -8.57
N ASN A 252 -3.73 -14.19 -9.03
CA ASN A 252 -5.19 -14.30 -9.21
C ASN A 252 -5.91 -14.50 -7.86
N ALA A 253 -5.30 -15.25 -6.94
CA ALA A 253 -5.80 -15.46 -5.58
C ALA A 253 -5.80 -14.14 -4.80
N LEU A 254 -4.71 -13.35 -4.90
CA LEU A 254 -4.65 -12.01 -4.32
C LEU A 254 -5.73 -11.09 -4.90
N HIS A 255 -5.84 -11.05 -6.23
CA HIS A 255 -6.84 -10.24 -6.93
C HIS A 255 -8.26 -10.56 -6.48
N SER A 256 -8.63 -11.84 -6.53
CA SER A 256 -9.97 -12.33 -6.15
C SER A 256 -10.32 -12.00 -4.70
N HIS A 257 -9.33 -12.05 -3.81
CA HIS A 257 -9.53 -11.76 -2.39
C HIS A 257 -9.73 -10.25 -2.14
N ILE A 258 -8.93 -9.39 -2.79
CA ILE A 258 -9.07 -7.93 -2.70
C ILE A 258 -10.43 -7.46 -3.26
N ASP A 259 -10.87 -8.03 -4.39
CA ASP A 259 -12.20 -7.76 -4.96
C ASP A 259 -13.33 -8.17 -3.99
N GLY A 260 -13.13 -9.27 -3.26
CA GLY A 260 -14.04 -9.70 -2.20
C GLY A 260 -14.14 -8.69 -1.06
N LEU A 261 -13.00 -8.11 -0.65
CA LEU A 261 -12.93 -7.11 0.40
C LEU A 261 -13.59 -5.80 0.02
N LEU A 262 -13.48 -5.38 -1.24
CA LEU A 262 -14.17 -4.17 -1.70
C LEU A 262 -15.68 -4.25 -1.49
N ARG A 263 -16.29 -5.42 -1.74
CA ARG A 263 -17.72 -5.66 -1.50
C ARG A 263 -18.12 -5.57 -0.03
N SER A 264 -17.16 -5.61 0.89
CA SER A 264 -17.40 -5.50 2.34
C SER A 264 -17.31 -4.06 2.88
N VAL A 265 -16.85 -3.09 2.08
CA VAL A 265 -16.71 -1.69 2.52
C VAL A 265 -18.01 -0.91 2.25
N PRO A 266 -18.61 -0.24 3.25
CA PRO A 266 -19.79 0.59 3.04
C PRO A 266 -19.47 1.78 2.12
N GLY A 267 -20.24 1.94 1.04
CA GLY A 267 -20.04 3.02 0.05
C GLY A 267 -20.46 2.66 -1.37
N GLN A 268 -20.65 1.36 -1.65
CA GLN A 268 -21.32 0.85 -2.85
C GLN A 268 -22.79 0.59 -2.54
N GLY A 269 -23.52 1.63 -2.12
CA GLY A 269 -24.97 1.62 -2.01
C GLY A 269 -25.53 2.40 -3.19
N ASN A 270 -26.42 1.76 -3.94
CA ASN A 270 -27.35 2.40 -4.88
C ASN A 270 -27.88 3.74 -4.32
#